data_AF-A0A2G8MTE4-F1
#
_entry.id   AF-A0A2G8MTE4-F1
#
_cell.length_a   1.000
_cell.length_b   1.000
_cell.length_c   1.000
_cell.angle_alpha   90.00
_cell.angle_beta   90.00
_cell.angle_gamma   90.00
#
_symmetry.space_group_name_H-M   'P 1'
#
loop_
_entity.id
_entity.type
_entity.pdbx_description
1 polymer ?
#
loop_
_entity_poly.entity_id
_entity_poly.type
_entity_poly.pdbx_seq_one_letter_code
_entity_poly.pdbx_strand_id
1 'polypeptide(L)' 'MNFLIEQASEQGRPSWRVHACGMNFTFPTQDSAHSFASKLAERVDAPHQLPQETLKYWNAQHARLRHGIR' A
#
# COMPACT_ATOMS: atom_id res chain seq x y z
N MET A 1 -4.23 2.48 -7.38
CA MET A 1 -4.50 2.05 -5.98
C MET A 1 -5.93 2.40 -5.50
N ASN A 2 -6.61 1.56 -4.70
CA ASN A 2 -7.91 1.86 -4.07
C ASN A 2 -7.75 2.26 -2.60
N PHE A 3 -8.41 3.32 -2.17
CA PHE A 3 -8.49 3.74 -0.77
C PHE A 3 -9.86 4.33 -0.44
N LEU A 4 -10.22 4.33 0.84
CA LEU A 4 -11.41 5.01 1.36
C LEU A 4 -10.96 6.03 2.41
N ILE A 5 -11.50 7.24 2.37
CA ILE A 5 -11.30 8.25 3.41
C ILE A 5 -12.65 8.50 4.08
N GLU A 6 -12.70 8.34 5.40
CA GLU A 6 -13.89 8.59 6.20
C GLU A 6 -13.60 9.59 7.32
N GLN A 7 -14.61 10.36 7.69
CA GLN A 7 -14.58 11.15 8.91
C GLN A 7 -14.85 10.21 10.09
N ALA A 8 -14.00 10.28 11.10
CA ALA A 8 -14.08 9.48 12.32
C ALA A 8 -14.11 10.39 13.55
N SER A 9 -14.34 9.78 14.71
CA SER A 9 -14.08 10.42 16.00
C SER A 9 -13.13 9.57 16.82
N GLU A 10 -12.03 10.16 17.25
CA GLU A 10 -11.13 9.56 18.25
C GLU A 10 -11.24 10.37 19.54
N GLN A 11 -11.60 9.69 20.62
CA GLN A 11 -11.71 10.29 21.96
C GLN A 11 -12.59 11.57 22.00
N GLY A 12 -13.64 11.60 21.17
CA GLY A 12 -14.56 12.72 21.08
C GLY A 12 -14.06 13.90 20.22
N ARG A 13 -12.89 13.79 19.59
CA ARG A 13 -12.38 14.79 18.65
C ARG A 13 -12.61 14.33 17.21
N PRO A 14 -12.95 15.23 16.28
CA PRO A 14 -13.05 14.87 14.87
C PRO A 14 -11.66 14.47 14.35
N SER A 15 -11.61 13.34 13.65
CA SER A 15 -10.41 12.83 12.99
C SER A 15 -10.78 12.29 11.61
N TRP A 16 -9.77 11.98 10.81
CA TRP A 16 -9.93 11.44 9.47
C TRP A 16 -9.19 10.12 9.37
N ARG A 17 -9.86 9.10 8.85
CA ARG A 17 -9.28 7.76 8.71
C ARG A 17 -9.14 7.40 7.24
N VAL A 18 -7.95 6.93 6.87
CA VAL A 18 -7.66 6.40 5.54
C VAL A 18 -7.54 4.88 5.63
N HIS A 19 -8.34 4.18 4.85
CA HIS A 19 -8.29 2.73 4.68
C HIS A 19 -7.56 2.41 3.37
N ALA A 20 -6.40 1.78 3.46
CA ALA A 20 -5.57 1.46 2.30
C ALA A 20 -4.68 0.24 2.60
N CYS A 21 -4.47 -0.65 1.62
CA CYS A 21 -3.60 -1.83 1.74
C CYS A 21 -3.90 -2.75 2.95
N GLY A 22 -5.17 -2.84 3.38
CA GLY A 22 -5.55 -3.61 4.58
C GLY A 22 -5.14 -2.95 5.90
N MET A 23 -4.70 -1.69 5.86
CA MET A 23 -4.28 -0.88 7.01
C MET A 23 -5.19 0.33 7.19
N ASN A 24 -5.22 0.85 8.42
CA ASN A 24 -5.96 2.06 8.79
C ASN A 24 -4.97 3.11 9.31
N PHE A 25 -5.06 4.33 8.78
CA PHE A 25 -4.22 5.46 9.19
C PHE A 25 -5.10 6.61 9.68
N THR A 26 -4.83 7.13 10.87
CA THR A 26 -5.57 8.26 11.44
C THR A 26 -4.82 9.57 11.24
N PHE A 27 -5.56 10.62 10.88
CA PHE A 27 -5.07 11.98 10.68
C PHE A 27 -5.93 12.99 11.43
N PRO A 28 -5.34 14.10 11.91
CA PRO A 28 -6.08 15.15 12.60
C PRO A 28 -6.92 16.02 11.65
N THR A 29 -6.59 16.08 10.36
CA THR A 29 -7.25 16.95 9.38
C THR A 29 -7.57 16.21 8.08
N GLN A 30 -8.58 16.69 7.36
CA GLN A 30 -8.95 16.16 6.05
C GLN A 30 -7.79 16.29 5.06
N ASP A 31 -7.16 17.47 5.02
CA ASP A 31 -6.07 17.77 4.09
C ASP A 31 -4.88 16.83 4.27
N SER A 32 -4.52 16.49 5.51
CA SER A 32 -3.43 15.56 5.79
C SER A 32 -3.78 14.13 5.37
N ALA A 33 -5.02 13.68 5.57
CA ALA A 33 -5.51 12.39 5.09
C ALA A 33 -5.48 12.30 3.55
N HIS A 34 -5.95 13.33 2.86
CA HIS A 34 -5.91 13.39 1.39
C HIS A 34 -4.48 13.46 0.86
N SER A 35 -3.62 14.29 1.46
CA SER A 35 -2.20 14.40 1.06
C SER A 35 -1.47 13.07 1.19
N PHE A 36 -1.74 12.32 2.27
CA PHE A 36 -1.22 10.98 2.45
C PHE A 36 -1.74 10.02 1.38
N ALA A 37 -3.06 9.98 1.15
CA ALA A 37 -3.67 9.06 0.18
C ALA A 37 -3.14 9.29 -1.24
N SER A 38 -2.99 10.55 -1.67
CA SER A 38 -2.42 10.91 -2.97
C SER A 38 -0.97 10.46 -3.12
N LYS A 39 -0.12 10.71 -2.10
CA LYS A 39 1.28 10.26 -2.12
C LYS A 39 1.41 8.74 -2.08
N LEU A 40 0.53 8.07 -1.36
CA LEU A 40 0.51 6.62 -1.31
C LEU A 40 0.15 6.04 -2.69
N ALA A 41 -0.87 6.58 -3.34
CA ALA A 41 -1.26 6.18 -4.69
C ALA A 41 -0.11 6.39 -5.68
N GLU A 42 0.53 7.56 -5.67
CA GLU A 42 1.70 7.86 -6.51
C GLU A 42 2.82 6.84 -6.31
N ARG A 43 3.16 6.52 -5.05
CA ARG A 43 4.25 5.60 -4.75
C ARG A 43 3.92 4.16 -5.10
N VAL A 44 2.69 3.71 -4.89
CA VAL A 44 2.26 2.34 -5.21
C VAL A 44 2.18 2.12 -6.71
N ASP A 45 1.67 3.12 -7.43
CA ASP A 45 1.50 3.04 -8.88
C ASP A 45 2.80 3.43 -9.63
N ALA A 46 3.87 3.78 -8.92
CA ALA A 46 5.17 4.09 -9.52
C ALA A 46 5.82 2.84 -10.13
N PRO A 47 6.54 2.97 -11.26
CA PRO A 47 7.29 1.87 -11.86
C PRO A 47 8.49 1.51 -10.96
N HIS A 48 8.29 0.56 -10.05
CA HIS A 48 9.35 0.00 -9.23
C HIS A 48 10.22 -0.95 -10.05
N GLN A 49 11.34 -0.46 -10.55
CA GLN A 49 12.32 -1.32 -11.21
C GLN A 49 13.03 -2.20 -10.18
N LEU A 50 12.84 -3.51 -10.31
CA LEU A 50 13.61 -4.49 -9.55
C LEU A 50 14.96 -4.75 -10.25
N PRO A 51 16.06 -4.96 -9.50
CA PRO A 51 17.32 -5.38 -10.08
C PRO A 51 17.16 -6.66 -10.92
N GLN A 52 17.87 -6.75 -12.05
CA GLN A 52 17.79 -7.92 -12.94
C GLN A 52 18.09 -9.23 -12.22
N GLU A 53 19.05 -9.24 -11.29
CA GLU A 53 19.39 -10.43 -10.52
C GLU A 53 18.25 -10.88 -9.60
N THR A 54 17.51 -9.93 -9.01
CA THR A 54 16.30 -10.22 -8.22
C THR A 54 15.22 -10.86 -9.09
N LEU A 55 15.02 -10.36 -10.31
CA LEU A 55 14.05 -10.92 -11.26
C LEU A 55 14.45 -12.35 -11.67
N LYS A 56 15.72 -12.59 -12.01
CA LYS A 56 16.24 -13.93 -12.35
C LYS A 56 16.01 -14.92 -11.21
N TYR A 57 16.37 -14.53 -9.99
CA TYR A 57 16.19 -15.35 -8.79
C TYR A 57 14.73 -15.75 -8.60
N TRP A 58 13.80 -14.78 -8.61
CA TRP A 58 12.39 -15.07 -8.39
C TRP A 58 11.78 -15.91 -9.52
N ASN A 59 12.17 -15.69 -10.77
CA ASN A 59 11.74 -16.53 -11.89
C ASN A 59 12.17 -18.01 -11.68
N ALA A 60 13.40 -18.25 -11.23
CA ALA A 60 13.87 -19.60 -10.92
C ALA A 60 13.09 -20.23 -9.74
N GLN A 61 12.79 -19.47 -8.68
CA GLN A 61 11.97 -19.96 -7.56
C GLN A 61 10.54 -20.29 -7.99
N HIS A 62 9.90 -19.44 -8.78
CA HIS A 62 8.56 -19.70 -9.30
C HIS A 62 8.52 -20.93 -10.20
N ALA A 63 9.54 -21.16 -11.02
CA ALA A 63 9.65 -22.38 -11.83
C ALA A 63 9.73 -23.63 -10.93
N ARG A 64 10.55 -23.62 -9.88
CA ARG A 64 10.66 -24.74 -8.93
C ARG A 64 9.32 -25.04 -8.26
N LEU A 65 8.62 -24.02 -7.78
CA LEU A 65 7.29 -24.18 -7.15
C LEU A 65 6.26 -24.77 -8.12
N ARG A 66 6.27 -24.34 -9.38
CA ARG A 66 5.35 -24.88 -10.42
C ARG A 66 5.64 -26.33 -10.80
N HIS A 67 6.90 -26.74 -10.75
CA HIS A 67 7.31 -28.11 -11.11
C HIS A 67 7.27 -29.10 -9.93
N GLY A 68 6.84 -28.65 -8.74
CA GLY A 68 6.80 -29.44 -7.52
C GLY A 68 8.18 -29.57 -6.89
N ILE A 69 8.25 -29.37 -5.58
CA ILE A 69 9.44 -29.72 -4.80
C ILE A 69 9.56 -31.24 -4.87
N ARG A 70 10.53 -31.74 -5.63
CA ARG A 70 10.90 -33.16 -5.60
C ARG A 70 11.87 -33.42 -4.47
#